data_AF-A0A8C5RMJ3-F1
#
_entry.id   AF-A0A8C5RMJ3-F1
#
_cell.length_a   1.000
_cell.length_b   1.000
_cell.length_c   1.000
_cell.angle_alpha   90.00
_cell.angle_beta   90.00
_cell.angle_gamma   90.00
#
_symmetry.space_group_name_H-M   'P 1'
#
loop_
_entity.id
_entity.type
_entity.pdbx_description
1 polymer ?
#
loop_
_entity_poly.entity_id
_entity_poly.type
_entity_poly.pdbx_seq_one_letter_code
_entity_poly.pdbx_strand_id
1 'polypeptide(L)' 'MVSTRRGNGFVYVKNPHLDLMEEDILYHLDLGTKTHNLPAMFGDIKVTSR' A
#
# COMPACT_ATOMS: atom_id res chain seq x y z
N MET A 1 3.86 -8.63 5.01
CA MET A 1 3.11 -8.46 6.28
C MET A 1 1.89 -7.58 5.99
N VAL A 2 0.80 -8.15 5.45
CA VAL A 2 -0.44 -7.39 5.28
C VAL A 2 -1.31 -7.57 6.52
N SER A 3 -1.25 -6.55 7.38
CA SER A 3 -1.83 -6.54 8.72
C SER A 3 -3.36 -6.40 8.67
N THR A 4 -4.04 -7.46 9.12
CA THR A 4 -5.46 -7.46 9.49
C THR A 4 -5.67 -6.83 10.86
N ARG A 5 -6.53 -5.79 10.95
CA ARG A 5 -7.36 -5.44 12.14
C ARG A 5 -8.59 -4.63 11.69
N ARG A 6 -9.79 -5.24 11.69
CA ARG A 6 -11.05 -4.50 11.53
C ARG A 6 -11.18 -3.52 12.69
N GLY A 7 -11.11 -2.21 12.40
CA GLY A 7 -11.33 -1.13 13.36
C GLY A 7 -10.39 0.10 13.26
N ASN A 8 -9.28 0.05 12.50
CA ASN A 8 -8.17 1.01 12.67
C ASN A 8 -7.64 1.69 11.39
N GLY A 9 -8.50 2.13 10.47
CA GLY A 9 -8.11 3.10 9.42
C GLY A 9 -7.08 2.63 8.37
N PHE A 10 -6.81 1.33 8.25
CA PHE A 10 -5.95 0.79 7.20
C PHE A 10 -6.72 0.57 5.89
N VAL A 11 -6.06 0.85 4.77
CA VAL A 11 -6.58 0.55 3.42
C VAL A 11 -6.31 -0.92 3.10
N TYR A 12 -7.35 -1.66 2.72
CA TYR A 12 -7.25 -3.08 2.39
C TYR A 12 -7.27 -3.31 0.89
N VAL A 13 -6.25 -4.00 0.37
CA VAL A 13 -6.21 -4.46 -1.02
C VAL A 13 -6.54 -5.95 -1.06
N LYS A 14 -7.51 -6.33 -1.88
CA LYS A 14 -7.93 -7.74 -2.06
C LYS A 14 -7.18 -8.37 -3.23
N ASN A 15 -5.85 -8.44 -3.14
CA ASN A 15 -5.02 -9.12 -4.13
C ASN A 15 -4.07 -10.10 -3.41
N PRO A 16 -4.31 -11.42 -3.48
CA PRO A 16 -3.51 -12.42 -2.76
C PRO A 16 -2.07 -12.55 -3.32
N HIS A 17 -1.82 -12.09 -4.54
CA HIS A 17 -0.50 -12.17 -5.15
C HIS A 17 0.43 -11.04 -4.73
N LEU A 18 -0.13 -9.92 -4.24
CA LEU A 18 0.65 -8.72 -3.93
C LEU A 18 1.71 -8.98 -2.86
N ASP A 19 1.40 -9.82 -1.87
CA ASP A 19 2.32 -10.19 -0.79
C ASP A 19 3.46 -11.11 -1.24
N LEU A 20 3.32 -11.75 -2.39
CA LEU A 20 4.31 -12.67 -2.96
C LEU A 20 5.27 -11.96 -3.92
N MET A 21 5.01 -10.70 -4.27
CA MET A 21 5.83 -9.94 -5.20
C MET A 21 7.06 -9.35 -4.49
N GLU A 22 8.22 -9.49 -5.12
CA GLU A 22 9.48 -8.91 -4.62
C GLU A 22 9.49 -7.37 -4.74
N GLU A 23 8.80 -6.84 -5.75
CA GLU A 23 8.57 -5.43 -5.99
C GLU A 23 7.17 -5.23 -6.56
N ASP A 24 6.54 -4.11 -6.22
CA ASP A 24 5.32 -3.64 -6.85
C ASP A 24 5.60 -2.31 -7.56
N ILE A 25 5.20 -2.23 -8.84
CA ILE A 25 5.45 -1.07 -9.72
C ILE A 25 4.10 -0.48 -10.13
N LEU A 26 3.85 0.74 -9.68
CA LEU A 26 2.69 1.54 -10.02
C LEU A 26 2.99 2.35 -11.29
N TYR A 27 3.00 1.67 -12.44
CA TYR A 27 3.45 2.23 -13.73
C TYR A 27 2.86 3.59 -14.10
N HIS A 28 1.55 3.78 -13.87
CA HIS A 28 0.87 5.03 -14.24
C HIS A 28 1.23 6.21 -13.33
N LEU A 29 1.82 5.94 -12.17
CA LEU A 29 2.25 6.93 -11.20
C LEU A 29 3.77 7.11 -11.18
N ASP A 30 4.50 6.31 -11.97
CA ASP A 30 5.96 6.24 -11.98
C ASP A 30 6.56 5.97 -10.59
N LEU A 31 5.87 5.15 -9.80
CA LEU A 31 6.28 4.76 -8.44
C LEU A 31 6.55 3.25 -8.37
N GLY A 32 7.44 2.85 -7.46
CA GLY A 32 7.72 1.44 -7.19
C GLY A 32 8.22 1.23 -5.77
N THR A 33 8.00 0.04 -5.21
CA THR A 33 8.35 -0.24 -3.80
C THR A 33 9.85 -0.38 -3.54
N LYS A 34 10.68 -0.67 -4.56
CA LYS A 34 12.15 -0.65 -4.41
C LYS A 34 12.74 0.73 -4.70
N THR A 35 12.10 1.51 -5.56
CA THR A 35 12.60 2.83 -5.95
C THR A 35 12.16 3.94 -4.99
N HIS A 36 11.03 3.77 -4.31
CA HIS A 36 10.43 4.78 -3.44
C HIS A 36 9.95 4.20 -2.11
N ASN A 37 10.13 4.96 -1.03
CA ASN A 37 9.62 4.61 0.29
C ASN A 37 8.17 5.07 0.47
N LEU A 38 7.23 4.27 -0.06
CA LEU A 38 5.80 4.60 -0.04
C LEU A 38 5.24 4.86 1.38
N PRO A 39 5.61 4.10 2.43
CA PRO A 39 5.20 4.43 3.80
C PRO A 39 5.65 5.81 4.29
N ALA A 40 6.86 6.24 3.94
CA ALA A 40 7.34 7.58 4.32
C ALA A 40 6.65 8.70 3.53
N MET A 41 6.26 8.44 2.28
CA MET A 41 5.59 9.42 1.42
C MET A 41 4.10 9.58 1.73
N PHE A 42 3.43 8.50 2.16
CA PHE A 42 1.97 8.46 2.24
C PHE A 42 1.42 7.95 3.59
N GLY A 43 2.28 7.65 4.56
CA GLY A 43 1.87 7.07 5.84
C GLY A 43 1.04 8.00 6.74
N ASP A 44 1.09 9.31 6.50
CA ASP A 44 0.32 10.33 7.21
C ASP A 44 -0.96 10.76 6.45
N ILE A 45 -1.17 10.25 5.24
CA ILE A 45 -2.38 10.55 4.46
C ILE A 45 -3.60 9.89 5.11
N LYS A 46 -4.56 10.73 5.51
CA LYS A 46 -5.89 10.29 5.94
C LYS A 46 -6.81 10.18 4.74
N VAL A 47 -7.00 8.95 4.24
CA VAL A 47 -8.02 8.67 3.22
C VAL A 47 -9.35 8.39 3.92
N THR A 48 -10.24 9.38 3.93
CA THR A 48 -11.62 9.18 4.36
C THR A 48 -12.41 8.57 3.21
N SER A 49 -12.68 7.26 3.28
CA SER A 49 -13.72 6.65 2.45
C SER A 49 -15.07 7.21 2.90
N ARG A 50 -15.71 8.01 2.05
CA ARG A 50 -17.15 8.29 2.16
C ARG A 50 -17.92 7.26 1.34
#